data_AF-A0ABD2QL99-F1
#
_entry.id   AF-A0ABD2QL99-F1
#
_cell.length_a   1.000
_cell.length_b   1.000
_cell.length_c   1.000
_cell.angle_alpha   90.00
_cell.angle_beta   90.00
_cell.angle_gamma   90.00
#
_symmetry.space_group_name_H-M   'P 1'
#
loop_
_entity.id
_entity.type
_entity.pdbx_description
1 polymer ?
#
loop_
_entity_poly.entity_id
_entity_poly.type
_entity_poly.pdbx_seq_one_letter_code
_entity_poly.pdbx_strand_id
1 'polypeptide(L)'
;MSAKVAKTLKKAVDSNVRHPPFMRITIPAQMAKAAPPLGPQLGKRNINIANFCKDFNERTNGIKPGTPVPCNITLNPDRSYTLVTETPPIWHLVRLAAGCKQGSSKPNEEVSGRISLKHVYEIALVKKQDEYRKSLSLESLCKQILTIANTIGIEVVSPDQLKEDPSIYSPASYQDFLKQRDLFLQQKKAELQEKKQSKMLRL
;
A
#
# COMPACT_ATOMS: atom_id res chain seq x y z
N MET A 1 -11.75 -37.21 39.58
CA MET A 1 -10.78 -37.16 38.46
C MET A 1 -11.51 -37.27 37.11
N SER A 2 -12.34 -36.31 36.70
CA SER A 2 -13.02 -36.40 35.37
C SER A 2 -13.62 -35.07 34.88
N ALA A 3 -12.78 -34.06 34.65
CA ALA A 3 -13.22 -32.82 33.99
C ALA A 3 -12.12 -32.11 33.16
N LYS A 4 -10.86 -32.54 33.27
CA LYS A 4 -9.73 -31.90 32.56
C LYS A 4 -9.33 -32.59 31.23
N VAL A 5 -9.86 -33.78 30.92
CA VAL A 5 -9.48 -34.54 29.72
C VAL A 5 -10.37 -34.24 28.50
N ALA A 6 -11.54 -33.63 28.69
CA ALA A 6 -12.48 -33.33 27.60
C ALA A 6 -12.17 -32.05 26.81
N LYS A 7 -11.26 -31.18 27.30
CA LYS A 7 -10.90 -29.93 26.61
C LYS A 7 -9.86 -30.09 25.51
N THR A 8 -9.27 -31.27 25.35
CA THR A 8 -8.16 -31.52 24.41
C THR A 8 -8.58 -32.12 23.06
N LEU A 9 -9.88 -32.38 22.81
CA LEU A 9 -10.30 -33.14 21.62
C LEU A 9 -11.41 -32.52 20.74
N LYS A 10 -11.88 -31.29 21.00
CA LYS A 10 -12.84 -30.63 20.09
C LYS A 10 -12.53 -29.15 19.88
N LYS A 11 -11.46 -28.89 19.14
CA LYS A 11 -11.52 -27.88 18.08
C LYS A 11 -11.23 -28.62 16.77
N ALA A 12 -12.15 -29.53 16.45
CA ALA A 12 -12.26 -30.10 15.13
C ALA A 12 -12.33 -28.91 14.16
N VAL A 13 -11.37 -28.91 13.24
CA VAL A 13 -11.28 -28.05 12.08
C VAL A 13 -12.68 -27.75 11.58
N ASP A 14 -13.07 -26.48 11.56
CA ASP A 14 -14.22 -26.01 10.77
C ASP A 14 -13.88 -26.27 9.29
N SER A 15 -14.04 -27.51 8.86
CA SER A 15 -13.69 -28.04 7.54
C SER A 15 -14.69 -27.65 6.46
N ASN A 16 -15.64 -26.76 6.77
CA ASN A 16 -16.64 -26.26 5.84
C ASN A 16 -16.29 -24.91 5.18
N VAL A 17 -15.13 -24.33 5.48
CA VAL A 17 -14.65 -23.12 4.78
C VAL A 17 -13.45 -23.48 3.92
N ARG A 18 -13.70 -23.94 2.69
CA ARG A 18 -12.67 -24.07 1.66
C ARG A 18 -12.26 -22.66 1.24
N HIS A 19 -11.12 -22.19 1.74
CA HIS A 19 -10.55 -20.93 1.28
C HIS A 19 -10.06 -21.09 -0.17
N PRO A 20 -10.21 -20.04 -1.00
CA PRO A 20 -9.68 -20.07 -2.35
C PRO A 20 -8.17 -20.34 -2.30
N PRO A 21 -7.62 -21.08 -3.28
CA PRO A 21 -6.19 -21.39 -3.34
C PRO A 21 -5.32 -20.13 -3.44
N PHE A 22 -5.92 -18.98 -3.72
CA PHE A 22 -5.28 -17.70 -3.87
C PHE A 22 -5.49 -16.79 -2.66
N MET A 23 -4.43 -16.14 -2.17
CA MET A 23 -4.48 -15.08 -1.16
C MET A 23 -3.72 -13.85 -1.67
N ARG A 24 -4.27 -12.66 -1.47
CA ARG A 24 -3.53 -11.40 -1.59
C ARG A 24 -3.37 -10.78 -0.21
N ILE A 25 -2.15 -10.49 0.17
CA ILE A 25 -1.84 -9.75 1.40
C ILE A 25 -0.85 -8.64 1.10
N THR A 26 -0.94 -7.53 1.82
CA THR A 26 0.02 -6.43 1.72
C THR A 26 0.82 -6.36 3.00
N ILE A 27 2.14 -6.47 2.90
CA ILE A 27 3.05 -6.50 4.05
C ILE A 27 4.10 -5.41 3.86
N PRO A 28 4.44 -4.64 4.90
CA PRO A 28 5.61 -3.76 4.84
C PRO A 28 6.89 -4.57 4.62
N ALA A 29 7.69 -4.16 3.63
CA ALA A 29 8.98 -4.76 3.29
C ALA A 29 9.89 -4.91 4.52
N GLN A 30 10.59 -6.05 4.61
CA GLN A 30 11.51 -6.41 5.70
C GLN A 30 10.90 -6.48 7.12
N MET A 31 9.60 -6.24 7.27
CA MET A 31 8.91 -6.16 8.56
C MET A 31 7.86 -7.27 8.73
N ALA A 32 7.99 -8.40 8.03
CA ALA A 32 7.10 -9.54 8.27
C ALA A 32 7.34 -10.15 9.65
N LYS A 33 6.30 -10.12 10.49
CA LYS A 33 6.29 -10.72 11.83
C LYS A 33 5.02 -11.55 12.00
N ALA A 34 5.09 -12.59 12.82
CA ALA A 34 3.96 -13.45 13.21
C ALA A 34 2.97 -12.75 14.18
N ALA A 35 2.72 -11.46 13.96
CA ALA A 35 1.82 -10.64 14.77
C ALA A 35 0.37 -10.69 14.22
N PRO A 36 -0.64 -10.25 15.01
CA PRO A 36 -2.05 -10.22 14.61
C PRO A 36 -2.30 -9.08 13.61
N PRO A 37 -1.94 -9.27 12.34
CA PRO A 37 -2.94 -9.58 11.30
C PRO A 37 -2.53 -10.73 10.36
N LEU A 38 -1.24 -11.06 10.30
CA LEU A 38 -0.67 -12.09 9.42
C LEU A 38 -0.85 -13.50 9.99
N GLY A 39 -0.62 -13.65 11.31
CA GLY A 39 -0.71 -14.94 12.00
C GLY A 39 -2.06 -15.62 11.81
N PRO A 40 -3.20 -14.95 12.11
CA PRO A 40 -4.52 -15.54 11.91
C PRO A 40 -4.88 -15.84 10.45
N GLN A 41 -4.43 -15.02 9.50
CA GLN A 41 -4.75 -15.20 8.07
C GLN A 41 -4.01 -16.40 7.47
N LEU A 42 -2.73 -16.55 7.77
CA LEU A 42 -1.90 -17.66 7.31
C LEU A 42 -2.21 -18.96 8.07
N GLY A 43 -2.48 -18.85 9.38
CA GLY A 43 -2.84 -19.98 10.22
C GLY A 43 -4.16 -20.66 9.82
N LYS A 44 -5.17 -19.88 9.39
CA LYS A 44 -6.44 -20.43 8.85
C LYS A 44 -6.23 -21.30 7.61
N ARG A 45 -5.15 -21.09 6.86
CA ARG A 45 -4.82 -21.86 5.65
C ARG A 45 -3.72 -22.89 5.87
N ASN A 46 -3.36 -23.16 7.12
CA ASN A 46 -2.32 -24.13 7.50
C ASN A 46 -0.95 -23.87 6.86
N ILE A 47 -0.59 -22.61 6.61
CA ILE A 47 0.73 -22.21 6.12
C ILE A 47 1.69 -22.07 7.30
N ASN A 48 2.95 -22.51 7.13
CA ASN A 48 3.99 -22.27 8.14
C ASN A 48 4.39 -20.78 8.17
N ILE A 49 3.95 -20.08 9.21
CA ILE A 49 4.11 -18.63 9.38
C ILE A 49 5.59 -18.23 9.50
N ALA A 50 6.40 -19.01 10.21
CA ALA A 50 7.81 -18.67 10.44
C ALA A 50 8.63 -18.74 9.16
N ASN A 51 8.41 -19.80 8.35
CA ASN A 51 9.06 -19.96 7.06
C ASN A 51 8.62 -18.86 6.09
N PHE A 52 7.33 -18.52 6.09
CA PHE A 52 6.80 -17.43 5.29
C PHE A 52 7.45 -16.08 5.63
N CYS A 53 7.59 -15.74 6.92
CA CYS A 53 8.22 -14.48 7.32
C CYS A 53 9.69 -14.40 6.89
N LYS A 54 10.44 -15.51 6.93
CA LYS A 54 11.83 -15.56 6.47
C LYS A 54 11.92 -15.38 4.96
N ASP A 55 11.19 -16.18 4.19
CA ASP A 55 11.16 -16.12 2.71
C ASP A 55 10.73 -14.72 2.22
N PHE A 56 9.73 -14.10 2.87
CA PHE A 56 9.31 -12.74 2.53
C PHE A 56 10.38 -11.69 2.83
N ASN A 57 11.04 -11.75 4.00
CA ASN A 57 12.08 -10.79 4.33
C ASN A 57 13.29 -10.94 3.40
N GLU A 58 13.69 -12.18 3.07
CA GLU A 58 14.77 -12.46 2.12
C GLU A 58 14.50 -11.86 0.73
N ARG A 59 13.29 -12.05 0.19
CA ARG A 59 12.88 -11.47 -1.10
C ARG A 59 12.76 -9.94 -1.08
N THR A 60 12.45 -9.36 0.07
CA THR A 60 12.27 -7.90 0.21
C THR A 60 13.50 -7.15 0.71
N ASN A 61 14.64 -7.83 0.87
CA ASN A 61 15.90 -7.22 1.32
C ASN A 61 16.39 -6.05 0.43
N GLY A 62 16.07 -6.05 -0.87
CA GLY A 62 16.43 -4.96 -1.79
C GLY A 62 15.47 -3.76 -1.80
N ILE A 63 14.33 -3.85 -1.10
CA ILE A 63 13.29 -2.81 -1.08
C ILE A 63 13.44 -1.99 0.21
N LYS A 64 13.17 -0.68 0.13
CA LYS A 64 13.22 0.21 1.31
C LYS A 64 12.33 -0.36 2.45
N PRO A 65 12.83 -0.40 3.69
CA PRO A 65 12.08 -0.94 4.82
C PRO A 65 10.80 -0.16 5.04
N GLY A 66 9.70 -0.87 5.33
CA GLY A 66 8.40 -0.25 5.60
C GLY A 66 7.57 0.10 4.35
N THR A 67 8.10 -0.06 3.14
CA THR A 67 7.32 0.08 1.91
C THR A 67 6.27 -1.06 1.81
N PRO A 68 4.98 -0.77 1.59
CA PRO A 68 3.95 -1.79 1.45
C PRO A 68 4.17 -2.59 0.16
N VAL A 69 4.35 -3.90 0.28
CA VAL A 69 4.58 -4.83 -0.83
C VAL A 69 3.37 -5.78 -0.91
N PRO A 70 2.63 -5.81 -2.04
CA PRO A 70 1.60 -6.80 -2.27
C PRO A 70 2.25 -8.17 -2.54
N CYS A 71 1.69 -9.20 -1.93
CA CYS A 71 2.11 -10.59 -2.07
C CYS A 71 0.91 -11.43 -2.49
N ASN A 72 1.10 -12.14 -3.59
CA ASN A 72 0.18 -13.17 -4.03
C ASN A 72 0.71 -14.52 -3.55
N ILE A 73 -0.12 -15.23 -2.79
CA ILE A 73 0.21 -16.55 -2.27
C ILE A 73 -0.74 -17.54 -2.92
N THR A 74 -0.17 -18.51 -3.64
CA THR A 74 -0.92 -19.65 -4.14
C THR A 74 -0.61 -20.86 -3.27
N LEU A 75 -1.65 -21.54 -2.79
CA LEU A 75 -1.55 -22.76 -2.02
C LEU A 75 -1.71 -23.97 -2.92
N ASN A 76 -0.78 -24.91 -2.79
CA ASN A 76 -0.84 -26.22 -3.42
C ASN A 76 -1.60 -27.21 -2.51
N PRO A 77 -2.11 -28.33 -3.06
CA PRO A 77 -2.79 -29.37 -2.27
C PRO A 77 -1.92 -29.95 -1.14
N ASP A 78 -0.59 -29.96 -1.33
CA ASP A 78 0.37 -30.50 -0.36
C ASP A 78 0.70 -29.53 0.80
N ARG A 79 -0.08 -28.46 0.96
CA ARG A 79 0.15 -27.37 1.93
C ARG A 79 1.44 -26.56 1.70
N SER A 80 2.17 -26.84 0.61
CA SER A 80 3.22 -25.94 0.13
C SER A 80 2.61 -24.66 -0.43
N TYR A 81 3.36 -23.57 -0.36
CA TYR A 81 2.94 -22.28 -0.90
C TYR A 81 3.94 -21.78 -1.95
N THR A 82 3.43 -21.11 -2.98
CA THR A 82 4.25 -20.32 -3.89
C THR A 82 3.99 -18.84 -3.59
N LEU A 83 5.04 -18.14 -3.17
CA LEU A 83 5.01 -16.70 -2.94
C LEU A 83 5.42 -15.98 -4.23
N VAL A 84 4.61 -15.03 -4.68
CA VAL A 84 4.98 -14.05 -5.72
C VAL A 84 4.87 -12.66 -5.11
N THR A 85 6.02 -11.99 -5.00
CA THR A 85 6.10 -10.60 -4.52
C THR A 85 5.96 -9.65 -5.71
N GLU A 86 4.99 -8.73 -5.64
CA GLU A 86 4.83 -7.67 -6.62
C GLU A 86 5.60 -6.43 -6.17
N THR A 87 5.91 -5.53 -7.10
CA THR A 87 6.40 -4.20 -6.73
C THR A 87 5.34 -3.43 -5.90
N PRO A 88 5.75 -2.39 -5.15
CA PRO A 88 4.83 -1.61 -4.34
C PRO A 88 3.61 -1.10 -5.13
N PRO A 89 2.47 -0.84 -4.46
CA PRO A 89 1.28 -0.39 -5.16
C PRO A 89 1.51 1.00 -5.76
N ILE A 90 0.87 1.28 -6.91
CA ILE A 90 1.05 2.55 -7.64
C ILE A 90 0.82 3.76 -6.74
N TRP A 91 -0.23 3.73 -5.92
CA TRP A 91 -0.54 4.85 -5.01
C TRP A 91 0.62 5.18 -4.06
N HIS A 92 1.39 4.17 -3.64
CA HIS A 92 2.55 4.39 -2.76
C HIS A 92 3.73 4.96 -3.54
N LEU A 93 4.00 4.46 -4.74
CA LEU A 93 5.07 4.95 -5.61
C LEU A 93 4.83 6.42 -6.03
N VAL A 94 3.60 6.75 -6.42
CA VAL A 94 3.21 8.11 -6.81
C VAL A 94 3.35 9.07 -5.62
N ARG A 95 2.91 8.64 -4.44
CA ARG A 95 3.02 9.45 -3.22
C ARG A 95 4.47 9.63 -2.76
N LEU A 96 5.32 8.62 -2.96
CA LEU A 96 6.76 8.70 -2.71
C LEU A 96 7.44 9.68 -3.68
N ALA A 97 7.10 9.63 -4.96
CA ALA A 97 7.58 10.59 -5.96
C ALA A 97 7.13 12.02 -5.67
N ALA A 98 5.91 12.21 -5.15
CA ALA A 98 5.40 13.50 -4.71
C ALA A 98 5.91 13.93 -3.31
N GLY A 99 6.70 13.12 -2.59
CA GLY A 99 7.16 13.44 -1.23
C GLY A 99 6.02 13.59 -0.19
N CYS A 100 4.84 13.03 -0.48
CA CYS A 100 3.65 13.24 0.32
C CYS A 100 3.47 12.20 1.43
N LYS A 101 3.02 12.62 2.61
CA LYS A 101 2.74 11.70 3.73
C LYS A 101 1.30 11.26 3.85
N GLN A 102 0.32 11.84 3.16
CA GLN A 102 -1.06 11.36 3.08
C GLN A 102 -1.65 11.75 1.72
N GLY A 103 -2.61 10.98 1.19
CA GLY A 103 -3.36 11.40 0.02
C GLY A 103 -4.38 12.50 0.35
N SER A 104 -5.01 13.05 -0.68
CA SER A 104 -6.10 14.01 -0.50
C SER A 104 -7.33 13.31 0.06
N SER A 105 -8.02 13.96 1.00
CA SER A 105 -9.34 13.48 1.45
C SER A 105 -10.44 13.87 0.46
N LYS A 106 -10.19 14.88 -0.37
CA LYS A 106 -11.10 15.39 -1.40
C LYS A 106 -10.31 15.65 -2.68
N PRO A 107 -10.18 14.65 -3.57
CA PRO A 107 -9.26 14.70 -4.70
C PRO A 107 -9.47 15.88 -5.67
N ASN A 108 -10.70 16.38 -5.79
CA ASN A 108 -11.04 17.50 -6.68
C ASN A 108 -10.88 18.89 -6.04
N GLU A 109 -10.85 18.99 -4.70
CA GLU A 109 -10.74 20.26 -3.98
C GLU A 109 -9.32 20.52 -3.48
N GLU A 110 -8.60 19.46 -3.09
CA GLU A 110 -7.32 19.56 -2.38
C GLU A 110 -6.22 18.85 -3.15
N VAL A 111 -5.29 19.65 -3.68
CA VAL A 111 -4.07 19.14 -4.30
C VAL A 111 -3.08 18.75 -3.20
N SER A 112 -2.71 17.47 -3.18
CA SER A 112 -1.80 16.89 -2.22
C SER A 112 -0.34 16.98 -2.63
N GLY A 113 -0.05 17.00 -3.93
CA GLY A 113 1.31 17.02 -4.44
C GLY A 113 1.31 17.18 -5.95
N ARG A 114 2.49 17.44 -6.51
CA ARG A 114 2.69 17.59 -7.95
C ARG A 114 3.76 16.62 -8.43
N ILE A 115 3.52 15.98 -9.57
CA ILE A 115 4.50 15.11 -10.24
C ILE A 115 4.59 15.47 -11.72
N SER A 116 5.74 15.21 -12.34
CA SER A 116 5.89 15.37 -13.79
C SER A 116 5.68 14.05 -14.54
N LEU A 117 5.41 14.13 -15.84
CA LEU A 117 5.26 12.94 -16.69
C LEU A 117 6.51 12.04 -16.70
N LYS A 118 7.70 12.59 -16.45
CA LYS A 118 8.94 11.79 -16.32
C LYS A 118 8.85 10.80 -15.16
N HIS A 119 8.36 11.25 -14.00
CA HIS A 119 8.14 10.39 -12.85
C HIS A 119 7.08 9.32 -13.12
N VAL A 120 6.01 9.68 -13.85
CA VAL A 120 4.98 8.71 -14.26
C VAL A 120 5.59 7.60 -15.12
N TYR A 121 6.45 7.96 -16.07
CA TYR A 121 7.14 7.01 -16.94
C TYR A 121 8.10 6.09 -16.17
N GLU A 122 8.89 6.63 -15.25
CA GLU A 122 9.79 5.85 -14.39
C GLU A 122 9.01 4.86 -13.50
N ILE A 123 7.91 5.31 -12.90
CA ILE A 123 7.02 4.43 -12.12
C ILE A 123 6.43 3.34 -13.01
N ALA A 124 6.03 3.66 -14.25
CA ALA A 124 5.51 2.68 -15.20
C ALA A 124 6.56 1.61 -15.55
N LEU A 125 7.82 1.99 -15.76
CA LEU A 125 8.92 1.07 -16.03
C LEU A 125 9.16 0.09 -14.87
N VAL A 126 9.22 0.61 -13.64
CA VAL A 126 9.37 -0.23 -12.44
C VAL A 126 8.19 -1.20 -12.32
N LYS A 127 6.97 -0.69 -12.49
CA LYS A 127 5.75 -1.48 -12.32
C LYS A 127 5.54 -2.51 -13.43
N LYS A 128 6.12 -2.31 -14.61
CA LYS A 128 6.05 -3.26 -15.74
C LYS A 128 6.84 -4.55 -15.49
N GLN A 129 7.78 -4.55 -14.54
CA GLN A 129 8.53 -5.75 -14.15
C GLN A 129 7.64 -6.81 -13.48
N ASP A 130 6.48 -6.41 -12.94
CA ASP A 130 5.52 -7.32 -12.33
C ASP A 130 4.97 -8.32 -13.35
N GLU A 131 4.90 -9.59 -12.96
CA GLU A 131 4.47 -10.70 -13.81
C GLU A 131 3.10 -10.45 -14.49
N TYR A 132 2.12 -9.93 -13.74
CA TYR A 132 0.78 -9.64 -14.26
C TYR A 132 0.71 -8.42 -15.19
N ARG A 133 1.77 -7.60 -15.24
CA ARG A 133 1.79 -6.33 -15.98
C ARG A 133 2.71 -6.34 -17.19
N LYS A 134 3.48 -7.42 -17.37
CA LYS A 134 4.39 -7.60 -18.52
C LYS A 134 3.68 -7.53 -19.87
N SER A 135 2.43 -8.00 -19.94
CA SER A 135 1.64 -8.02 -21.18
C SER A 135 1.05 -6.66 -21.56
N LEU A 136 0.99 -5.69 -20.65
CA LEU A 136 0.42 -4.38 -20.93
C LEU A 136 1.41 -3.47 -21.68
N SER A 137 0.87 -2.68 -22.61
CA SER A 137 1.63 -1.59 -23.23
C SER A 137 2.01 -0.54 -22.18
N LEU A 138 3.17 0.09 -22.38
CA LEU A 138 3.68 1.08 -21.44
C LEU A 138 2.77 2.31 -21.39
N GLU A 139 2.16 2.70 -22.50
CA GLU A 139 1.19 3.78 -22.56
C GLU A 139 -0.06 3.50 -21.72
N SER A 140 -0.59 2.27 -21.77
CA SER A 140 -1.73 1.86 -20.94
C SER A 140 -1.40 1.93 -19.46
N LEU A 141 -0.18 1.52 -19.07
CA LEU A 141 0.30 1.63 -17.69
C LEU A 141 0.44 3.10 -17.26
N CYS A 142 0.99 3.96 -18.10
CA CYS A 142 1.07 5.39 -17.82
C CYS A 142 -0.33 5.99 -17.61
N LYS A 143 -1.31 5.68 -18.48
CA LYS A 143 -2.71 6.13 -18.32
C LYS A 143 -3.30 5.67 -16.98
N GLN A 144 -3.09 4.42 -16.59
CA GLN A 144 -3.54 3.92 -15.27
C GLN A 144 -2.91 4.69 -14.11
N ILE A 145 -1.61 5.00 -14.20
CA ILE A 145 -0.91 5.78 -13.17
C ILE A 145 -1.45 7.21 -13.09
N LEU A 146 -1.75 7.84 -14.23
CA LEU A 146 -2.38 9.18 -14.27
C LEU A 146 -3.74 9.17 -13.57
N THR A 147 -4.60 8.19 -13.86
CA THR A 147 -5.91 8.06 -13.20
C THR A 147 -5.76 7.90 -11.69
N ILE A 148 -4.79 7.10 -11.25
CA ILE A 148 -4.53 6.88 -9.83
C ILE A 148 -3.98 8.15 -9.17
N ALA A 149 -3.09 8.89 -9.83
CA ALA A 149 -2.59 10.17 -9.32
C ALA A 149 -3.73 11.16 -9.08
N ASN A 150 -4.65 11.29 -10.04
CA ASN A 150 -5.83 12.15 -9.92
C ASN A 150 -6.74 11.69 -8.77
N THR A 151 -6.96 10.39 -8.60
CA THR A 151 -7.80 9.83 -7.52
C THR A 151 -7.22 10.11 -6.12
N ILE A 152 -5.89 10.27 -6.02
CA ILE A 152 -5.20 10.58 -4.75
C ILE A 152 -5.08 12.11 -4.54
N GLY A 153 -5.50 12.92 -5.51
CA GLY A 153 -5.36 14.37 -5.51
C GLY A 153 -3.92 14.82 -5.78
N ILE A 154 -3.14 14.05 -6.55
CA ILE A 154 -1.80 14.44 -7.00
C ILE A 154 -1.93 14.94 -8.43
N GLU A 155 -1.58 16.21 -8.62
CA GLU A 155 -1.64 16.88 -9.91
C GLU A 155 -0.44 16.49 -10.77
N VAL A 156 -0.70 16.11 -12.03
CA VAL A 156 0.33 15.76 -12.98
C VAL A 156 0.59 16.96 -13.88
N VAL A 157 1.76 17.57 -13.74
CA VAL A 157 2.15 18.74 -14.50
C VAL A 157 2.48 18.32 -15.93
N SER A 158 1.78 18.91 -16.90
CA SER A 158 2.02 18.65 -18.31
C SER A 158 3.27 19.39 -18.81
N PRO A 159 3.91 18.94 -19.90
CA PRO A 159 5.06 19.63 -20.48
C PRO A 159 4.75 21.06 -20.91
N ASP A 160 3.49 21.37 -21.25
CA ASP A 160 3.09 22.70 -21.68
C ASP A 160 2.99 23.66 -20.50
N GLN A 161 2.47 23.22 -19.36
CA GLN A 161 2.50 23.98 -18.10
C GLN A 161 3.93 24.27 -17.62
N LEU A 162 4.87 23.33 -17.86
CA LEU A 162 6.29 23.53 -17.54
C LEU A 162 6.96 24.59 -18.43
N LYS A 163 6.46 24.81 -19.65
CA LYS A 163 6.98 25.84 -20.57
C LYS A 163 6.45 27.22 -20.22
N GLU A 164 5.18 27.30 -19.81
CA GLU A 164 4.55 28.57 -19.42
C GLU A 164 5.16 29.10 -18.11
N ASP A 165 5.27 28.25 -17.08
CA ASP A 165 5.82 28.64 -15.78
C ASP A 165 6.83 27.61 -15.24
N PRO A 166 8.12 27.73 -15.60
CA PRO A 166 9.18 26.84 -15.10
C PRO A 166 9.35 26.86 -13.57
N SER A 167 8.87 27.93 -12.91
CA SER A 167 8.96 28.13 -11.46
C SER A 167 8.05 27.19 -10.66
N ILE A 168 7.01 26.61 -11.28
CA ILE A 168 6.06 25.68 -10.64
C ILE A 168 6.76 24.41 -10.13
N TYR A 169 7.83 24.00 -10.81
CA TYR A 169 8.59 22.79 -10.50
C TYR A 169 9.98 23.09 -9.90
N SER A 170 10.21 24.33 -9.43
CA SER A 170 11.45 24.67 -8.73
C SER A 170 11.48 24.01 -7.34
N PRO A 171 12.64 23.50 -6.88
CA PRO A 171 12.77 22.92 -5.54
C PRO A 171 12.28 23.86 -4.41
N ALA A 172 12.48 25.17 -4.55
CA ALA A 172 12.08 26.14 -3.55
C ALA A 172 10.54 26.30 -3.46
N SER A 173 9.87 26.47 -4.60
CA SER A 173 8.41 26.59 -4.64
C SER A 173 7.72 25.32 -4.16
N TYR A 174 8.29 24.15 -4.45
CA TYR A 174 7.76 22.89 -3.97
C TYR A 174 7.90 22.72 -2.45
N GLN A 175 9.01 23.17 -1.86
CA GLN A 175 9.18 23.16 -0.41
C GLN A 175 8.15 24.04 0.29
N ASP A 176 7.87 25.22 -0.26
CA ASP A 176 6.88 26.13 0.32
C ASP A 176 5.47 25.56 0.20
N PHE A 177 5.15 24.92 -0.93
CA PHE A 177 3.90 24.16 -1.08
C PHE A 177 3.76 23.06 -0.03
N LEU A 178 4.81 22.28 0.22
CA LEU A 178 4.78 21.22 1.24
C LEU A 178 4.58 21.79 2.65
N LYS A 179 5.20 22.92 3.00
CA LYS A 179 5.00 23.59 4.29
C LYS A 179 3.56 24.09 4.46
N GLN A 180 3.02 24.76 3.44
CA GLN A 180 1.62 25.23 3.45
C GLN A 180 0.65 24.07 3.66
N ARG A 181 0.91 22.95 2.97
CA ARG A 181 0.10 21.75 3.10
C ARG A 181 0.22 21.10 4.47
N ASP A 182 1.40 21.04 5.06
CA ASP A 182 1.58 20.49 6.40
C ASP A 182 0.81 21.31 7.45
N LEU A 183 0.81 22.64 7.33
CA LEU A 183 -0.03 23.52 8.16
C LEU A 183 -1.52 23.23 7.97
N PHE A 184 -1.98 23.10 6.72
CA PHE A 184 -3.37 22.73 6.41
C PHE A 184 -3.77 21.38 7.01
N LEU A 185 -2.89 20.37 6.93
CA LEU A 185 -3.13 19.05 7.52
C LEU A 185 -3.17 19.09 9.05
N GLN A 186 -2.38 19.95 9.69
CA GLN A 186 -2.42 20.15 11.13
C GLN A 186 -3.75 20.77 11.57
N GLN A 187 -4.22 21.81 10.88
CA GLN A 187 -5.51 22.45 11.13
C GLN A 187 -6.66 21.45 10.99
N LYS A 188 -6.68 20.67 9.90
CA LYS A 188 -7.69 19.61 9.70
C LYS A 188 -7.68 18.56 10.79
N LYS A 189 -6.49 18.15 11.26
CA LYS A 189 -6.38 17.17 12.34
C LYS A 189 -6.90 17.73 13.66
N ALA A 190 -6.60 18.98 13.97
CA ALA A 190 -7.12 19.67 15.15
C ALA A 190 -8.65 19.76 15.12
N GLU A 191 -9.22 20.22 14.00
CA GLU A 191 -10.68 20.31 13.82
C GLU A 191 -11.36 18.94 13.97
N LEU A 192 -10.75 17.88 13.43
CA LEU A 192 -11.27 16.51 13.57
C LEU A 192 -11.20 16.03 15.02
N GLN A 193 -10.13 16.36 15.75
CA GLN A 193 -9.98 16.05 17.17
C GLN A 193 -11.02 16.77 18.02
N GLU A 194 -11.26 18.06 17.79
CA GLU A 194 -12.30 18.85 18.47
C GLU A 194 -13.70 18.30 18.17
N LYS A 195 -13.98 17.92 16.92
CA LYS A 195 -15.23 17.23 16.55
C LYS A 195 -15.39 15.88 17.26
N LYS A 196 -14.31 15.15 17.49
CA LYS A 196 -14.33 13.90 18.26
C LYS A 196 -14.55 14.15 19.75
N GLN A 197 -13.87 15.15 20.32
CA GLN A 197 -13.97 15.53 21.73
C GLN A 197 -15.37 16.05 22.06
N SER A 198 -15.92 16.95 21.24
CA SER A 198 -17.29 17.46 21.40
C SER A 198 -18.36 16.37 21.30
N LYS A 199 -18.18 15.35 20.42
CA LYS A 199 -19.08 14.19 20.38
C LYS A 199 -18.97 13.31 21.62
N MET A 200 -17.77 13.15 22.17
CA MET A 200 -17.53 12.35 23.38
C MET A 200 -18.11 13.03 24.62
N LEU A 201 -18.05 14.35 24.71
CA LEU A 201 -18.64 15.13 25.82
C LEU A 201 -20.17 15.24 25.77
N ARG A 202 -20.80 14.86 24.64
CA ARG A 202 -22.26 14.84 24.47
C ARG A 202 -22.91 13.51 24.84
N LEU A 203 -22.12 12.46 25.11
CA LEU A 203 -22.55 11.13 25.56
C LEU A 203 -22.44 11.03 27.08
#